data_AF-A0AA39K1B3-F1
#
_entry.id   AF-A0AA39K1B3-F1
#
_cell.length_a   1.000
_cell.length_b   1.000
_cell.length_c   1.000
_cell.angle_alpha   90.00
_cell.angle_beta   90.00
_cell.angle_gamma   90.00
#
_symmetry.space_group_name_H-M   'P 1'
#
loop_
_entity.id
_entity.type
_entity.pdbx_description
1 polymer ?
#
loop_
_entity_poly.entity_id
_entity_poly.type
_entity_poly.pdbx_seq_one_letter_code
_entity_poly.pdbx_strand_id
1 'polypeptide(L)' 'LWTVLEILQEKGKRYKVKWAGIDPETKKPWAPSWVHKHDCTPDLVAEWKR' A
#
# COMPACT_ATOMS: atom_id res chain seq x y z
N LEU A 1 6.44 -9.15 -8.28
CA LEU A 1 6.24 -8.86 -6.84
C LEU A 1 6.24 -7.35 -6.69
N TRP A 2 5.11 -6.75 -6.36
CA TRP A 2 4.99 -5.31 -6.15
C TRP A 2 5.22 -5.03 -4.67
N THR A 3 6.11 -4.09 -4.36
CA THR A 3 6.38 -3.71 -2.97
C THR A 3 5.40 -2.62 -2.56
N VAL A 4 4.85 -2.69 -1.35
CA VAL A 4 4.05 -1.60 -0.79
C VAL A 4 5.00 -0.62 -0.10
N LEU A 5 4.85 0.67 -0.38
CA LEU A 5 5.73 1.72 0.13
C LEU A 5 5.25 2.20 1.50
N GLU A 6 3.95 2.48 1.64
CA GLU A 6 3.35 2.91 2.90
C GLU A 6 1.83 2.72 2.88
N ILE A 7 1.23 2.58 4.07
CA ILE A 7 -0.23 2.64 4.23
C ILE A 7 -0.60 4.11 4.43
N LEU A 8 -1.51 4.63 3.61
CA LEU A 8 -1.97 6.01 3.70
C LEU A 8 -3.17 6.16 4.64
N GLN A 9 -4.10 5.19 4.58
CA GLN A 9 -5.35 5.25 5.32
C GLN A 9 -5.81 3.84 5.71
N GLU A 10 -6.52 3.76 6.82
CA GLU A 10 -7.32 2.58 7.14
C GLU A 10 -8.80 2.90 7.10
N LYS A 11 -9.59 1.95 6.57
CA LYS A 11 -11.05 2.04 6.60
C LYS A 11 -11.64 0.66 6.84
N GLY A 12 -12.08 0.43 8.07
CA GLY A 12 -12.70 -0.83 8.50
C GLY A 12 -11.77 -2.03 8.30
N LYS A 13 -12.06 -2.86 7.29
CA LYS A 13 -11.27 -4.05 6.90
C LYS A 13 -10.39 -3.83 5.66
N ARG A 14 -10.11 -2.57 5.29
CA ARG A 14 -9.26 -2.22 4.15
C ARG A 14 -8.17 -1.24 4.56
N TYR A 15 -7.01 -1.40 3.93
CA TYR A 15 -5.92 -0.43 3.97
C TYR A 15 -5.76 0.20 2.60
N LYS A 16 -5.59 1.51 2.56
CA LYS A 16 -5.21 2.23 1.36
C LYS A 16 -3.69 2.21 1.30
N VAL A 17 -3.13 1.39 0.43
CA VAL A 17 -1.68 1.26 0.26
C VAL A 17 -1.20 2.11 -0.88
N LYS A 18 -0.05 2.73 -0.69
CA LYS A 18 0.73 3.35 -1.75
C LYS A 18 1.76 2.33 -2.22
N TRP A 19 1.73 2.00 -3.50
CA TRP A 19 2.70 1.06 -4.05
C TRP A 19 4.06 1.72 -4.22
N ALA A 20 5.10 0.92 -4.04
CA ALA A 20 6.47 1.29 -4.32
C ALA A 20 6.78 1.09 -5.79
N GLY A 21 7.44 2.09 -6.37
CA GLY A 21 7.77 2.11 -7.78
C GLY A 21 7.11 3.28 -8.51
N ILE A 22 7.63 3.54 -9.68
CA ILE A 22 7.11 4.52 -10.62
C ILE A 22 6.42 3.72 -11.71
N ASP A 23 5.18 4.05 -11.97
CA ASP A 23 4.42 3.48 -13.07
C ASP A 23 5.10 3.91 -14.39
N PRO A 24 5.59 2.95 -15.20
CA PRO A 24 6.39 3.27 -16.39
C PRO A 24 5.55 3.93 -17.50
N GLU A 25 4.23 3.77 -17.45
CA GLU A 25 3.29 4.35 -18.40
C GLU A 25 3.02 5.84 -18.11
N THR A 26 2.80 6.17 -16.83
CA THR A 26 2.50 7.54 -16.40
C THR A 26 3.73 8.32 -15.90
N LYS A 27 4.88 7.64 -15.71
CA LYS A 27 6.10 8.15 -15.03
C LYS A 27 5.83 8.74 -13.64
N LYS A 28 4.74 8.31 -13.00
CA LYS A 28 4.30 8.80 -11.69
C LYS A 28 4.34 7.67 -10.67
N PRO A 29 4.46 7.98 -9.37
CA PRO A 29 4.24 6.97 -8.35
C PRO A 29 2.85 6.34 -8.54
N TRP A 30 2.79 5.02 -8.39
CA TRP A 30 1.55 4.26 -8.50
C TRP A 30 0.42 4.87 -7.66
N ALA A 31 -0.78 4.89 -8.23
CA ALA A 31 -1.94 5.40 -7.54
C ALA A 31 -2.24 4.54 -6.29
N PRO A 32 -2.55 5.17 -5.15
CA PRO A 32 -2.84 4.43 -3.95
C PRO A 32 -4.16 3.67 -4.06
N SER A 33 -4.13 2.37 -3.79
CA SER A 33 -5.27 1.47 -3.96
C SER A 33 -5.74 0.89 -2.63
N TRP A 34 -7.02 0.53 -2.55
CA TRP A 34 -7.60 -0.10 -1.37
C TRP A 34 -7.42 -1.61 -1.46
N VAL A 35 -6.61 -2.15 -0.55
CA VAL A 35 -6.39 -3.59 -0.40
C VAL A 35 -7.01 -4.08 0.90
N HIS A 36 -7.39 -5.35 0.95
CA HIS A 36 -7.92 -5.95 2.17
C HIS A 36 -6.81 -6.15 3.19
N LYS A 37 -7.13 -6.09 4.49
CA LYS A 37 -6.13 -6.30 5.56
C LYS A 37 -5.43 -7.67 5.47
N HIS A 38 -6.09 -8.66 4.87
CA HIS A 38 -5.56 -10.00 4.64
C HIS A 38 -4.50 -10.04 3.53
N ASP A 39 -4.54 -9.07 2.62
CA ASP A 39 -3.65 -8.97 1.47
C ASP A 39 -2.38 -8.17 1.83
N CYS A 40 -2.50 -7.20 2.75
CA CYS A 40 -1.34 -6.59 3.39
C CYS A 40 -0.64 -7.60 4.30
N THR A 41 0.67 -7.73 4.14
CA THR A 41 1.49 -8.44 5.12
C THR A 41 1.36 -7.74 6.48
N PRO A 42 1.13 -8.49 7.58
CA PRO A 42 1.00 -7.90 8.91
C PRO A 42 2.26 -7.15 9.34
N ASP A 43 3.42 -7.54 8.80
CA ASP A 43 4.72 -6.88 8.98
C ASP A 43 4.72 -5.44 8.46
N LEU A 44 4.15 -5.21 7.27
CA LEU A 44 4.00 -3.87 6.68
C LEU A 44 3.06 -2.99 7.51
N VAL A 45 1.97 -3.58 8.02
CA VAL A 45 1.03 -2.87 8.90
C VAL A 45 1.70 -2.51 10.23
N ALA A 46 2.54 -3.40 10.76
CA ALA A 46 3.30 -3.16 11.98
C ALA A 46 4.36 -2.06 11.78
N GLU A 47 5.07 -2.06 10.65
CA GLU A 47 6.04 -1.02 10.29
C GLU A 47 5.37 0.35 10.12
N TRP A 48 4.17 0.39 9.51
CA TRP A 48 3.40 1.63 9.41
C TRP A 48 2.89 2.17 10.75
N LYS A 49 2.54 1.29 11.70
CA LYS A 49 1.94 1.67 12.98
C LYS A 49 2.99 2.04 14.05
N ARG A 50 4.27 1.94 13.73
CA ARG A 50 5.38 2.26 14.64
C ARG A 50 5.62 3.76 14.73
#